data_AF-A0AA38P7Q2-F1
#
_entry.id   AF-A0AA38P7Q2-F1
#
_cell.length_a   1.000
_cell.length_b   1.000
_cell.length_c   1.000
_cell.angle_alpha   90.00
_cell.angle_beta   90.00
_cell.angle_gamma   90.00
#
_symmetry.space_group_name_H-M   'P 1'
#
loop_
_entity.id
_entity.type
_entity.pdbx_description
1 polymer ?
#
loop_
_entity_poly.entity_id
_entity_poly.type
_entity_poly.pdbx_seq_one_letter_code
_entity_poly.pdbx_strand_id
1 'polypeptide(L)'
;MHMASTLDACFNEAEEKAKKDIQARSDALDAQEANLSDERTRSEAERLIEFYGELSSDKFAKDAPKIMQTFLSHGNACADLEAEALRIASQDLDSIDFDTVDIMVPLREYNDVLDRLGALQMETFELESAILRLTVATTSTSTESSPGQQFATSNSPNESSSNTQAAFESEDNSPSDLSGSLSQSAAARSQIAPVFQACLPIIRARVQNITMAQQLVEGAKQNLSMTVHLQSLGLGNDDDHSEEEEEED
;
A
#
# COMPACT_ATOMS: atom_id res chain seq x y z
N MET A 1 36.83 -9.39 -79.47
CA MET A 1 36.87 -8.76 -78.13
C MET A 1 35.64 -7.91 -77.78
N HIS A 2 34.60 -7.80 -78.63
CA HIS A 2 33.45 -6.92 -78.36
C HIS A 2 32.36 -7.53 -77.45
N MET A 3 32.21 -8.86 -77.38
CA MET A 3 31.16 -9.46 -76.54
C MET A 3 31.41 -9.32 -75.03
N ALA A 4 32.67 -9.30 -74.59
CA ALA A 4 33.00 -9.09 -73.18
C ALA A 4 32.56 -7.69 -72.71
N SER A 5 32.76 -6.66 -73.53
CA SER A 5 32.42 -5.28 -73.18
C SER A 5 30.91 -5.04 -73.03
N THR A 6 30.06 -5.72 -73.82
CA THR A 6 28.60 -5.58 -73.68
C THR A 6 28.10 -6.27 -72.42
N LEU A 7 28.68 -7.41 -72.04
CA LEU A 7 28.34 -8.09 -70.79
C LEU A 7 28.77 -7.28 -69.57
N ASP A 8 29.97 -6.70 -69.59
CA ASP A 8 30.44 -5.82 -68.51
C ASP A 8 29.55 -4.58 -68.37
N ALA A 9 29.11 -4.00 -69.48
CA ALA A 9 28.17 -2.87 -69.47
C ALA A 9 26.82 -3.27 -68.85
N CYS A 10 26.23 -4.40 -69.25
CA CYS A 10 24.98 -4.89 -68.66
C CYS A 10 25.14 -5.23 -67.17
N PHE A 11 26.29 -5.79 -66.75
CA PHE A 11 26.56 -6.09 -65.36
C PHE A 11 26.66 -4.82 -64.52
N ASN A 12 27.41 -3.82 -64.99
CA ASN A 12 27.54 -2.54 -64.31
C ASN A 12 26.20 -1.80 -64.20
N GLU A 13 25.40 -1.81 -65.27
CA GLU A 13 24.05 -1.21 -65.26
C GLU A 13 23.13 -1.93 -64.27
N ALA A 14 23.15 -3.26 -64.25
CA ALA A 14 22.38 -4.05 -63.29
C ALA A 14 22.85 -3.83 -61.84
N GLU A 15 24.16 -3.71 -61.61
CA GLU A 15 24.75 -3.43 -60.30
C GLU A 15 24.37 -2.02 -59.81
N GLU A 16 24.48 -1.01 -60.66
CA GLU A 16 24.09 0.37 -60.33
C GLU A 16 22.60 0.46 -60.02
N LYS A 17 21.75 -0.21 -60.83
CA LYS A 17 20.32 -0.30 -60.58
C LYS A 17 20.01 -0.98 -59.25
N ALA A 18 20.67 -2.11 -58.94
CA ALA A 18 20.47 -2.81 -57.69
C ALA A 18 20.89 -1.96 -56.48
N LYS A 19 22.02 -1.25 -56.57
CA LYS A 19 22.46 -0.30 -55.52
C LYS A 19 21.45 0.82 -55.31
N LYS A 20 20.94 1.40 -56.39
CA LYS A 20 19.91 2.45 -56.34
C LYS A 20 18.61 1.95 -55.70
N ASP A 21 18.18 0.74 -56.06
CA ASP A 21 16.97 0.13 -55.51
C ASP A 21 17.13 -0.19 -54.01
N ILE A 22 18.30 -0.67 -53.59
CA ILE A 22 18.62 -0.91 -52.17
C ILE A 22 18.63 0.41 -51.39
N GLN A 23 19.30 1.44 -51.91
CA GLN A 23 19.34 2.75 -51.26
C GLN A 23 17.92 3.34 -51.13
N ALA A 24 17.13 3.32 -52.20
CA ALA A 24 15.76 3.80 -52.18
C ALA A 24 14.88 3.05 -51.16
N ARG A 25 15.10 1.73 -51.00
CA ARG A 25 14.40 0.94 -49.98
C ARG A 25 14.89 1.25 -48.56
N SER A 26 16.19 1.48 -48.38
CA SER A 26 16.75 1.92 -47.09
C SER A 26 16.14 3.24 -46.66
N ASP A 27 16.18 4.24 -47.53
CA ASP A 27 15.63 5.58 -47.26
C ASP A 27 14.12 5.52 -46.96
N ALA A 28 13.39 4.64 -47.65
CA ALA A 28 11.96 4.42 -47.41
C ALA A 28 11.68 3.75 -46.05
N LEU A 29 12.52 2.81 -45.62
CA LEU A 29 12.41 2.18 -44.30
C LEU A 29 12.75 3.15 -43.18
N ASP A 30 13.80 3.95 -43.34
CA ASP A 30 14.20 4.96 -42.36
C ASP A 30 13.07 6.00 -42.16
N ALA A 31 12.43 6.43 -43.25
CA ALA A 31 11.27 7.32 -43.19
C ALA A 31 10.06 6.66 -42.51
N GLN A 32 9.81 5.38 -42.75
CA GLN A 32 8.73 4.63 -42.10
C GLN A 32 9.01 4.44 -40.60
N GLU A 33 10.24 4.13 -40.22
CA GLU A 33 10.65 3.96 -38.83
C GLU A 33 10.54 5.28 -38.05
N ALA A 34 10.94 6.40 -38.65
CA ALA A 34 10.76 7.73 -38.07
C ALA A 34 9.27 8.04 -37.79
N ASN A 35 8.39 7.77 -38.77
CA ASN A 35 6.96 8.00 -38.60
C ASN A 35 6.34 7.11 -37.50
N LEU A 36 6.73 5.83 -37.44
CA LEU A 36 6.24 4.91 -36.40
C LEU A 36 6.75 5.31 -35.02
N SER A 37 7.99 5.79 -34.92
CA SER A 37 8.54 6.32 -33.67
C SER A 37 7.74 7.53 -33.19
N ASP A 38 7.46 8.48 -34.08
CA ASP A 38 6.69 9.69 -33.76
C ASP A 38 5.25 9.35 -33.34
N GLU A 39 4.59 8.44 -34.07
CA GLU A 39 3.24 7.96 -33.73
C GLU A 39 3.21 7.30 -32.35
N ARG A 40 4.22 6.48 -32.04
CA ARG A 40 4.35 5.82 -30.73
C ARG A 40 4.52 6.86 -29.62
N THR A 41 5.43 7.82 -29.79
CA THR A 41 5.64 8.88 -28.79
C THR A 41 4.38 9.71 -28.57
N ARG A 42 3.65 10.03 -29.64
CA ARG A 42 2.39 10.76 -29.55
C ARG A 42 1.33 9.95 -28.81
N SER A 43 1.14 8.68 -29.16
CA SER A 43 0.17 7.81 -28.51
C SER A 43 0.49 7.62 -27.02
N GLU A 44 1.77 7.50 -26.68
CA GLU A 44 2.22 7.42 -25.27
C GLU A 44 1.96 8.71 -24.51
N ALA A 45 2.20 9.87 -25.13
CA ALA A 45 1.91 11.17 -24.55
C ALA A 45 0.40 11.38 -24.31
N GLU A 46 -0.44 11.01 -25.29
CA GLU A 46 -1.90 11.07 -25.18
C GLU A 46 -2.39 10.18 -24.03
N ARG A 47 -1.88 8.95 -23.94
CA ARG A 47 -2.18 8.02 -22.83
C ARG A 47 -1.76 8.57 -21.46
N LEU A 48 -0.59 9.22 -21.38
CA LEU A 48 -0.13 9.84 -20.12
C LEU A 48 -0.99 11.02 -19.72
N ILE A 49 -1.37 11.89 -20.66
CA ILE A 49 -2.25 13.04 -20.38
C ILE A 49 -3.60 12.55 -19.87
N GLU A 50 -4.18 11.54 -20.52
CA GLU A 50 -5.42 10.90 -20.08
C GLU A 50 -5.29 10.35 -18.65
N PHE A 51 -4.22 9.59 -18.38
CA PHE A 51 -3.92 9.06 -17.06
C PHE A 51 -3.76 10.15 -15.98
N TYR A 52 -3.08 11.26 -16.28
CA TYR A 52 -2.97 12.37 -15.31
C TYR A 52 -4.29 13.14 -15.15
N GLY A 53 -5.09 13.25 -16.20
CA GLY A 53 -6.46 13.77 -16.12
C GLY A 53 -7.33 12.93 -15.19
N GLU A 54 -7.28 11.60 -15.33
CA GLU A 54 -7.95 10.65 -14.46
C GLU A 54 -7.49 10.80 -13.00
N LEU A 55 -6.18 10.80 -12.77
CA LEU A 55 -5.61 11.02 -11.43
C LEU A 55 -6.02 12.37 -10.83
N SER A 56 -6.28 13.42 -11.61
CA SER A 56 -6.67 14.70 -11.03
C SER A 56 -8.12 14.73 -10.53
N SER A 57 -9.00 13.97 -11.19
CA SER A 57 -10.45 13.99 -10.94
C SER A 57 -10.89 12.93 -9.93
N ASP A 58 -10.12 11.86 -9.77
CA ASP A 58 -10.49 10.73 -8.94
C ASP A 58 -10.27 11.01 -7.44
N LYS A 59 -11.28 10.72 -6.62
CA LYS A 59 -11.15 10.71 -5.16
C LYS A 59 -10.03 9.76 -4.71
N PHE A 60 -9.86 8.65 -5.42
CA PHE A 60 -8.76 7.70 -5.21
C PHE A 60 -7.41 8.39 -5.20
N ALA A 61 -7.15 9.28 -6.16
CA ALA A 61 -5.85 9.91 -6.32
C ALA A 61 -5.57 11.00 -5.28
N LYS A 62 -6.61 11.52 -4.62
CA LYS A 62 -6.47 12.40 -3.44
C LYS A 62 -6.19 11.60 -2.18
N ASP A 63 -6.86 10.46 -2.02
CA ASP A 63 -6.77 9.63 -0.81
C ASP A 63 -5.51 8.74 -0.81
N ALA A 64 -5.11 8.20 -1.97
CA ALA A 64 -3.99 7.27 -2.10
C ALA A 64 -2.65 7.83 -1.58
N PRO A 65 -2.20 9.04 -1.96
CA PRO A 65 -0.96 9.60 -1.44
C PRO A 65 -1.00 9.79 0.08
N LYS A 66 -2.15 10.22 0.61
CA LYS A 66 -2.34 10.39 2.06
C LYS A 66 -2.24 9.06 2.79
N ILE A 67 -2.93 8.02 2.30
CA ILE A 67 -2.88 6.67 2.88
C ILE A 67 -1.47 6.10 2.83
N MET A 68 -0.76 6.27 1.70
CA MET A 68 0.63 5.81 1.56
C MET A 68 1.57 6.57 2.53
N GLN A 69 1.39 7.88 2.67
CA GLN A 69 2.16 8.67 3.63
C GLN A 69 1.91 8.20 5.06
N THR A 70 0.64 7.99 5.44
CA THR A 70 0.28 7.43 6.75
C THR A 70 0.90 6.05 6.96
N PHE A 71 0.91 5.17 5.95
CA PHE A 71 1.54 3.85 6.04
C PHE A 71 3.04 3.91 6.31
N LEU A 72 3.75 4.86 5.70
CA LEU A 72 5.17 5.06 5.92
C LEU A 72 5.46 5.65 7.31
N SER A 73 4.74 6.71 7.71
CA SER A 73 4.93 7.32 9.03
C SER A 73 4.56 6.36 10.16
N HIS A 74 3.48 5.60 10.00
CA HIS A 74 3.06 4.55 10.92
C HIS A 74 4.14 3.46 11.06
N GLY A 75 4.78 3.08 9.95
CA GLY A 75 5.88 2.12 9.97
C GLY A 75 7.08 2.56 10.80
N ASN A 76 7.44 3.84 10.72
CA ASN A 76 8.51 4.40 11.55
C ASN A 76 8.10 4.41 13.03
N ALA A 77 6.88 4.87 13.33
CA ALA A 77 6.36 4.87 14.70
C ALA A 77 6.31 3.46 15.32
N CYS A 78 5.95 2.44 14.54
CA CYS A 78 6.03 1.03 14.97
C CYS A 78 7.45 0.64 15.33
N ALA A 79 8.43 0.91 14.44
CA ALA A 79 9.82 0.53 14.69
C ALA A 79 10.40 1.21 15.94
N ASP A 80 10.12 2.50 16.12
CA ASP A 80 10.58 3.26 17.29
C ASP A 80 9.97 2.73 18.59
N LEU A 81 8.66 2.46 18.59
CA LEU A 81 7.95 1.98 19.78
C LEU A 81 8.26 0.51 20.10
N GLU A 82 8.49 -0.33 19.10
CA GLU A 82 8.98 -1.71 19.27
C GLU A 82 10.37 -1.72 19.93
N ALA A 83 11.27 -0.84 19.49
CA ALA A 83 12.59 -0.69 20.11
C ALA A 83 12.49 -0.19 21.56
N GLU A 84 11.59 0.76 21.84
CA GLU A 84 11.35 1.25 23.19
C GLU A 84 10.75 0.16 24.11
N ALA A 85 9.78 -0.61 23.60
CA ALA A 85 9.19 -1.74 24.30
C ALA A 85 10.24 -2.80 24.66
N LEU A 86 11.11 -3.14 23.72
CA LEU A 86 12.24 -4.05 23.96
C LEU A 86 13.19 -3.49 25.02
N ARG A 87 13.57 -2.20 24.92
CA ARG A 87 14.49 -1.54 25.87
C ARG A 87 13.96 -1.59 27.30
N ILE A 88 12.68 -1.30 27.50
CA ILE A 88 12.06 -1.30 28.83
C ILE A 88 11.91 -2.72 29.35
N ALA A 89 11.50 -3.67 28.50
CA ALA A 89 11.37 -5.07 28.92
C ALA A 89 12.71 -5.76 29.21
N SER A 90 13.81 -5.30 28.61
CA SER A 90 15.16 -5.79 28.86
C SER A 90 15.88 -5.07 30.00
N GLN A 91 15.22 -4.13 30.70
CA GLN A 91 15.85 -3.41 31.80
C GLN A 91 16.05 -4.35 32.99
N ASP A 92 17.30 -4.52 33.43
CA ASP A 92 17.63 -5.34 34.59
C ASP A 92 16.96 -4.78 35.86
N LEU A 93 16.27 -5.64 36.59
CA LEU A 93 15.56 -5.26 37.83
C LEU A 93 16.52 -4.75 38.91
N ASP A 94 17.77 -5.22 38.90
CA ASP A 94 18.82 -4.81 39.83
C ASP A 94 19.23 -3.34 39.66
N SER A 95 18.92 -2.74 38.50
CA SER A 95 19.18 -1.32 38.25
C SER A 95 18.15 -0.39 38.90
N ILE A 96 17.06 -0.94 39.42
CA ILE A 96 15.97 -0.18 40.02
C ILE A 96 16.27 0.00 41.50
N ASP A 97 16.47 1.25 41.91
CA ASP A 97 16.66 1.62 43.31
C ASP A 97 15.31 1.59 44.05
N PHE A 98 15.02 0.46 44.69
CA PHE A 98 13.79 0.23 45.45
C PHE A 98 13.73 1.01 46.77
N ASP A 99 14.85 1.57 47.23
CA ASP A 99 14.90 2.39 48.46
C ASP A 99 14.41 3.82 48.21
N THR A 100 14.26 4.22 46.94
CA THR A 100 13.68 5.52 46.60
C THR A 100 12.16 5.54 46.77
N VAL A 101 11.64 6.69 47.20
CA VAL A 101 10.23 6.90 47.60
C VAL A 101 9.22 6.67 46.45
N ASP A 102 9.67 6.50 45.20
CA ASP A 102 8.79 6.49 44.03
C ASP A 102 8.90 5.22 43.18
N ILE A 103 8.61 4.07 43.80
CA ILE A 103 8.47 2.76 43.15
C ILE A 103 7.39 2.77 42.04
N MET A 104 6.55 3.80 41.98
CA MET A 104 5.53 3.96 40.95
C MET A 104 6.09 4.50 39.62
N VAL A 105 7.28 5.14 39.60
CA VAL A 105 7.85 5.70 38.37
C VAL A 105 8.06 4.64 37.30
N PRO A 106 8.74 3.51 37.57
CA PRO A 106 8.97 2.51 36.52
C PRO A 106 7.65 1.92 36.02
N LEU A 107 6.70 1.63 36.92
CA LEU A 107 5.37 1.13 36.54
C LEU A 107 4.61 2.10 35.63
N ARG A 108 4.80 3.41 35.80
CA ARG A 108 4.21 4.42 34.92
C ARG A 108 4.78 4.33 33.51
N GLU A 109 6.09 4.16 33.35
CA GLU A 109 6.72 4.02 32.03
C GLU A 109 6.18 2.79 31.27
N TYR A 110 5.99 1.66 31.96
CA TYR A 110 5.34 0.48 31.37
C TYR A 110 3.92 0.79 30.88
N ASN A 111 3.10 1.45 31.70
CA ASN A 111 1.74 1.83 31.30
C ASN A 111 1.73 2.79 30.11
N ASP A 112 2.61 3.80 30.12
CA ASP A 112 2.71 4.79 29.04
C ASP A 112 3.12 4.13 27.70
N VAL A 113 3.99 3.10 27.72
CA VAL A 113 4.30 2.31 26.52
C VAL A 113 3.11 1.46 26.09
N LEU A 114 2.41 0.80 27.01
CA LEU A 114 1.24 -0.03 26.70
C LEU A 114 0.11 0.78 26.07
N ASP A 115 -0.17 1.97 26.61
CA ASP A 115 -1.18 2.88 26.07
C ASP A 115 -0.82 3.32 24.64
N ARG A 116 0.46 3.64 24.40
CA ARG A 116 0.97 3.98 23.06
C ARG A 116 0.89 2.80 22.09
N LEU A 117 1.22 1.59 22.53
CA LEU A 117 1.10 0.38 21.71
C LEU A 117 -0.36 0.12 21.32
N GLY A 118 -1.30 0.29 22.27
CA GLY A 118 -2.73 0.18 22.01
C GLY A 118 -3.24 1.22 21.00
N ALA A 119 -2.81 2.48 21.13
CA ALA A 119 -3.15 3.52 20.17
C ALA A 119 -2.62 3.18 18.75
N LEU A 120 -1.37 2.74 18.65
CA LEU A 120 -0.75 2.38 17.38
C LEU A 120 -1.40 1.16 16.73
N GLN A 121 -1.91 0.22 17.53
CA GLN A 121 -2.70 -0.92 17.05
C GLN A 121 -4.02 -0.45 16.44
N MET A 122 -4.73 0.48 17.08
CA MET A 122 -5.96 1.06 16.53
C MET A 122 -5.70 1.79 15.22
N GLU A 123 -4.65 2.61 15.14
CA GLU A 123 -4.23 3.26 13.89
C GLU A 123 -3.93 2.24 12.78
N THR A 124 -3.35 1.10 13.12
CA THR A 124 -3.06 0.02 12.16
C THR A 124 -4.36 -0.54 11.55
N PHE A 125 -5.40 -0.74 12.36
CA PHE A 125 -6.70 -1.21 11.88
C PHE A 125 -7.41 -0.18 10.99
N GLU A 126 -7.33 1.09 11.34
CA GLU A 126 -7.85 2.18 10.52
C GLU A 126 -7.15 2.25 9.16
N LEU A 127 -5.82 2.11 9.16
CA LEU A 127 -5.00 2.09 7.96
C LEU A 127 -5.29 0.86 7.09
N GLU A 128 -5.39 -0.35 7.67
CA GLU A 128 -5.80 -1.56 6.95
C GLU A 128 -7.16 -1.35 6.29
N SER A 129 -8.13 -0.81 7.03
CA SER A 129 -9.47 -0.51 6.54
C SER A 129 -9.45 0.54 5.42
N ALA A 130 -8.59 1.56 5.51
CA ALA A 130 -8.44 2.56 4.47
C ALA A 130 -7.88 1.95 3.17
N ILE A 131 -6.86 1.09 3.28
CA ILE A 131 -6.26 0.38 2.15
C ILE A 131 -7.26 -0.59 1.53
N LEU A 132 -7.98 -1.36 2.34
CA LEU A 132 -9.01 -2.28 1.84
C LEU A 132 -10.08 -1.54 1.05
N ARG A 133 -10.63 -0.42 1.58
CA ARG A 133 -11.60 0.40 0.84
C ARG A 133 -11.06 0.89 -0.50
N LEU A 134 -9.79 1.31 -0.53
CA LEU A 134 -9.12 1.79 -1.73
C LEU A 134 -8.94 0.66 -2.78
N THR A 135 -8.69 -0.57 -2.33
CA THR A 135 -8.52 -1.75 -3.20
C THR A 135 -9.83 -2.45 -3.61
N VAL A 136 -10.90 -2.38 -2.81
CA VAL A 136 -12.20 -2.98 -3.14
C VAL A 136 -12.96 -2.12 -4.14
N ALA A 137 -12.82 -0.80 -4.07
CA ALA A 137 -13.43 0.12 -5.03
C ALA A 137 -12.97 -0.09 -6.49
N THR A 138 -11.94 -0.90 -6.73
CA THR A 138 -11.44 -1.19 -8.08
C THR A 138 -12.08 -2.42 -8.73
N THR A 139 -12.75 -3.30 -7.96
CA THR A 139 -13.30 -4.55 -8.52
C THR A 139 -14.78 -4.45 -8.88
N SER A 140 -15.53 -3.50 -8.31
CA SER A 140 -16.99 -3.41 -8.48
C SER A 140 -17.46 -2.79 -9.81
N THR A 141 -16.59 -2.13 -10.58
CA THR A 141 -16.99 -1.39 -11.79
C THR A 141 -16.95 -2.19 -13.10
N SER A 142 -16.53 -3.45 -13.10
CA SER A 142 -16.29 -4.20 -14.36
C SER A 142 -17.36 -5.23 -14.75
N THR A 143 -18.48 -5.36 -14.03
CA THR A 143 -19.38 -6.53 -14.19
C THR A 143 -20.75 -6.28 -14.84
N GLU A 144 -21.10 -5.05 -15.25
CA GLU A 144 -22.47 -4.77 -15.73
C GLU A 144 -22.70 -4.80 -17.25
N SER A 145 -21.69 -5.08 -18.07
CA SER A 145 -21.87 -5.16 -19.54
C SER A 145 -21.53 -6.55 -20.09
N SER A 146 -22.30 -7.56 -19.70
CA SER A 146 -22.39 -8.82 -20.45
C SER A 146 -23.77 -8.92 -21.11
N PRO A 147 -23.91 -8.51 -22.39
CA PRO A 147 -25.15 -8.66 -23.13
C PRO A 147 -25.26 -10.08 -23.66
N GLY A 148 -26.26 -10.83 -23.19
CA GLY A 148 -26.80 -11.98 -23.94
C GLY A 148 -26.60 -13.36 -23.31
N GLN A 149 -27.47 -13.71 -22.37
CA GLN A 149 -28.15 -15.01 -22.44
C GLN A 149 -29.57 -14.86 -21.90
N GLN A 150 -30.48 -14.53 -22.83
CA GLN A 150 -31.91 -14.71 -22.64
C GLN A 150 -32.18 -16.21 -22.52
N PHE A 151 -32.44 -16.71 -21.31
CA PHE A 151 -33.25 -17.91 -21.13
C PHE A 151 -34.48 -17.53 -20.31
N ALA A 152 -35.61 -17.60 -20.99
CA ALA A 152 -36.93 -17.52 -20.41
C ALA A 152 -37.14 -18.66 -19.42
N THR A 153 -37.75 -18.37 -18.27
CA THR A 153 -39.07 -18.93 -17.92
C THR A 153 -39.62 -18.41 -16.58
N SER A 154 -40.81 -17.80 -16.69
CA SER A 154 -42.01 -17.91 -15.84
C SER A 154 -42.01 -17.50 -14.35
N ASN A 155 -42.71 -16.38 -14.13
CA ASN A 155 -43.85 -16.15 -13.22
C ASN A 155 -43.76 -16.55 -11.73
N SER A 156 -43.86 -15.54 -10.86
CA SER A 156 -44.93 -15.49 -9.84
C SER A 156 -45.24 -14.05 -9.39
N PRO A 157 -46.52 -13.72 -9.15
CA PRO A 157 -46.97 -12.40 -8.71
C PRO A 157 -47.13 -12.33 -7.19
N ASN A 158 -46.86 -11.19 -6.57
CA ASN A 158 -47.80 -10.67 -5.57
C ASN A 158 -47.65 -9.16 -5.34
N GLU A 159 -48.79 -8.57 -5.01
CA GLU A 159 -49.17 -7.18 -5.14
C GLU A 159 -48.87 -6.30 -3.90
N SER A 160 -49.05 -4.99 -4.12
CA SER A 160 -49.57 -3.95 -3.21
C SER A 160 -48.52 -3.06 -2.51
N SER A 161 -48.33 -1.82 -2.97
CA SER A 161 -49.12 -0.58 -2.71
C SER A 161 -48.75 0.05 -1.35
N SER A 162 -48.24 1.28 -1.20
CA SER A 162 -48.71 2.61 -1.67
C SER A 162 -47.61 3.64 -1.33
N ASN A 163 -47.15 4.51 -2.23
CA ASN A 163 -47.73 5.75 -2.77
C ASN A 163 -47.79 6.94 -1.78
N THR A 164 -46.91 7.94 -1.96
CA THR A 164 -47.23 9.36 -1.72
C THR A 164 -46.35 10.23 -2.63
N GLN A 165 -47.00 10.88 -3.59
CA GLN A 165 -46.47 11.89 -4.50
C GLN A 165 -46.33 13.24 -3.79
N ALA A 166 -45.22 13.93 -4.03
CA ALA A 166 -45.18 15.39 -4.03
C ALA A 166 -44.49 15.83 -5.32
N ALA A 167 -45.26 16.51 -6.15
CA ALA A 167 -44.85 17.07 -7.42
C ALA A 167 -43.91 18.26 -7.19
N PHE A 168 -42.76 18.27 -7.88
CA PHE A 168 -41.98 19.48 -8.11
C PHE A 168 -41.53 19.51 -9.57
N GLU A 169 -41.71 20.69 -10.13
CA GLU A 169 -41.70 20.98 -11.56
C GLU A 169 -40.28 21.04 -12.13
N SER A 170 -40.16 20.37 -13.26
CA SER A 170 -39.22 20.49 -14.37
C SER A 170 -38.39 21.79 -14.48
N GLU A 171 -37.07 21.64 -14.43
CA GLU A 171 -36.13 22.47 -15.19
C GLU A 171 -35.31 21.59 -16.14
N ASP A 172 -35.34 21.99 -17.40
CA ASP A 172 -34.81 21.35 -18.60
C ASP A 172 -33.27 21.33 -18.57
N ASN A 173 -32.68 20.21 -18.13
CA ASN A 173 -31.23 20.01 -18.11
C ASN A 173 -30.88 18.89 -19.09
N SER A 174 -30.39 19.28 -20.27
CA SER A 174 -30.05 18.37 -21.37
C SER A 174 -28.99 17.34 -20.95
N PRO A 175 -29.31 16.02 -20.95
CA PRO A 175 -28.37 14.97 -20.60
C PRO A 175 -27.62 14.56 -21.87
N SER A 176 -26.44 15.12 -22.09
CA SER A 176 -25.58 14.74 -23.22
C SER A 176 -24.14 14.62 -22.72
N ASP A 177 -23.59 13.41 -22.84
CA ASP A 177 -22.15 13.08 -22.75
C ASP A 177 -21.43 12.94 -21.38
N LEU A 178 -22.09 12.42 -20.33
CA LEU A 178 -21.37 11.96 -19.11
C LEU A 178 -21.00 10.46 -19.08
N SER A 179 -21.43 9.68 -20.09
CA SER A 179 -21.21 8.22 -20.15
C SER A 179 -19.74 7.81 -20.38
N GLY A 180 -18.94 8.68 -21.01
CA GLY A 180 -17.56 8.35 -21.39
C GLY A 180 -16.52 8.38 -20.26
N SER A 181 -16.71 9.16 -19.20
CA SER A 181 -15.64 9.41 -18.21
C SER A 181 -15.46 8.29 -17.17
N LEU A 182 -16.46 7.42 -17.00
CA LEU A 182 -16.43 6.38 -15.96
C LEU A 182 -15.52 5.19 -16.32
N SER A 183 -15.34 4.90 -17.62
CA SER A 183 -14.51 3.77 -18.09
C SER A 183 -13.00 4.04 -17.94
N GLN A 184 -12.60 5.32 -18.02
CA GLN A 184 -11.21 5.75 -18.03
C GLN A 184 -10.53 5.60 -16.65
N SER A 185 -11.16 6.05 -15.56
CA SER A 185 -10.65 5.96 -14.17
C SER A 185 -10.23 4.54 -13.72
N ALA A 186 -10.71 3.48 -14.38
CA ALA A 186 -10.34 2.10 -14.06
C ALA A 186 -8.86 1.78 -14.39
N ALA A 187 -8.27 2.41 -15.41
CA ALA A 187 -6.92 2.10 -15.87
C ALA A 187 -5.85 2.53 -14.84
N ALA A 188 -5.94 3.76 -14.32
CA ALA A 188 -5.00 4.24 -13.30
C ALA A 188 -5.12 3.45 -11.99
N ARG A 189 -6.35 3.16 -11.57
CA ARG A 189 -6.63 2.33 -10.39
C ARG A 189 -6.06 0.92 -10.51
N SER A 190 -6.18 0.29 -11.68
CA SER A 190 -5.64 -1.04 -11.96
C SER A 190 -4.12 -1.11 -11.79
N GLN A 191 -3.40 -0.02 -12.10
CA GLN A 191 -1.95 0.04 -11.92
C GLN A 191 -1.53 0.24 -10.46
N ILE A 192 -2.30 1.02 -9.69
CA ILE A 192 -1.93 1.42 -8.33
C ILE A 192 -2.45 0.42 -7.28
N ALA A 193 -3.59 -0.21 -7.50
CA ALA A 193 -4.20 -1.15 -6.56
C ALA A 193 -3.29 -2.31 -6.12
N PRO A 194 -2.50 -2.96 -7.03
CA PRO A 194 -1.57 -4.01 -6.63
C PRO A 194 -0.52 -3.55 -5.62
N VAL A 195 -0.08 -2.28 -5.70
CA VAL A 195 0.88 -1.70 -4.74
C VAL A 195 0.26 -1.66 -3.35
N PHE A 196 -0.97 -1.19 -3.23
CA PHE A 196 -1.70 -1.15 -1.95
C PHE A 196 -2.04 -2.55 -1.43
N GLN A 197 -2.36 -3.50 -2.30
CA GLN A 197 -2.55 -4.90 -1.92
C GLN A 197 -1.27 -5.51 -1.33
N ALA A 198 -0.11 -5.17 -1.89
CA ALA A 198 1.19 -5.62 -1.37
C ALA A 198 1.51 -5.03 0.02
N CYS A 199 0.89 -3.92 0.42
CA CYS A 199 1.04 -3.36 1.77
C CYS A 199 0.27 -4.15 2.84
N LEU A 200 -0.81 -4.87 2.49
CA LEU A 200 -1.66 -5.56 3.46
C LEU A 200 -0.92 -6.63 4.28
N PRO A 201 -0.11 -7.53 3.69
CA PRO A 201 0.69 -8.47 4.47
C PRO A 201 1.64 -7.78 5.45
N ILE A 202 2.22 -6.63 5.06
CA ILE A 202 3.15 -5.87 5.90
C ILE A 202 2.42 -5.31 7.13
N ILE A 203 1.22 -4.73 6.94
CA ILE A 203 0.39 -4.25 8.05
C ILE A 203 0.06 -5.38 9.01
N ARG A 204 -0.36 -6.54 8.49
CA ARG A 204 -0.69 -7.70 9.33
C ARG A 204 0.50 -8.19 10.14
N ALA A 205 1.70 -8.20 9.54
CA ALA A 205 2.93 -8.49 10.26
C ALA A 205 3.20 -7.47 11.38
N ARG A 206 2.99 -6.16 11.12
CA ARG A 206 3.12 -5.12 12.15
C ARG A 206 2.13 -5.29 13.29
N VAL A 207 0.87 -5.67 13.02
CA VAL A 207 -0.10 -5.98 14.08
C VAL A 207 0.43 -7.10 14.99
N GLN A 208 1.00 -8.15 14.40
CA GLN A 208 1.59 -9.25 15.17
C GLN A 208 2.78 -8.78 16.00
N ASN A 209 3.67 -7.95 15.44
CA ASN A 209 4.80 -7.39 16.17
C ASN A 209 4.37 -6.51 17.35
N ILE A 210 3.43 -5.58 17.13
CA ILE A 210 2.85 -4.75 18.20
C ILE A 210 2.25 -5.63 19.30
N THR A 211 1.52 -6.68 18.92
CA THR A 211 0.92 -7.61 19.88
C THR A 211 1.99 -8.33 20.71
N MET A 212 3.08 -8.78 20.08
CA MET A 212 4.20 -9.41 20.79
C MET A 212 4.92 -8.41 21.70
N ALA A 213 5.15 -7.18 21.24
CA ALA A 213 5.75 -6.12 22.04
C ALA A 213 4.89 -5.79 23.28
N GLN A 214 3.57 -5.74 23.11
CA GLN A 214 2.64 -5.56 24.22
C GLN A 214 2.75 -6.69 25.24
N GLN A 215 2.73 -7.94 24.79
CA GLN A 215 2.89 -9.12 25.67
C GLN A 215 4.22 -9.08 26.44
N LEU A 216 5.29 -8.67 25.76
CA LEU A 216 6.61 -8.56 26.37
C LEU A 216 6.63 -7.49 27.47
N VAL A 217 6.09 -6.30 27.20
CA VAL A 217 6.01 -5.18 28.16
C VAL A 217 5.09 -5.53 29.32
N GLU A 218 3.95 -6.19 29.07
CA GLU A 218 3.06 -6.70 30.12
C GLU A 218 3.76 -7.73 31.01
N GLY A 219 4.50 -8.67 30.43
CA GLY A 219 5.26 -9.67 31.18
C GLY A 219 6.34 -9.03 32.06
N ALA A 220 7.12 -8.09 31.52
CA ALA A 220 8.13 -7.36 32.27
C ALA A 220 7.51 -6.52 33.40
N LYS A 221 6.38 -5.84 33.14
CA LYS A 221 5.61 -5.11 34.15
C LYS A 221 5.12 -6.04 35.28
N GLN A 222 4.61 -7.22 34.94
CA GLN A 222 4.15 -8.21 35.93
C GLN A 222 5.31 -8.70 36.79
N ASN A 223 6.46 -9.00 36.18
CA ASN A 223 7.67 -9.40 36.91
C ASN A 223 8.12 -8.30 37.88
N LEU A 224 8.20 -7.05 37.43
CA LEU A 224 8.53 -5.92 38.30
C LEU A 224 7.53 -5.79 39.45
N SER A 225 6.23 -5.84 39.16
CA SER A 225 5.19 -5.75 40.18
C SER A 225 5.28 -6.87 41.22
N MET A 226 5.69 -8.07 40.80
CA MET A 226 5.91 -9.20 41.70
C MET A 226 7.15 -8.99 42.57
N THR A 227 8.26 -8.50 42.00
CA THR A 227 9.48 -8.17 42.75
C THR A 227 9.22 -7.11 43.82
N VAL A 228 8.55 -6.03 43.45
CA VAL A 228 8.11 -4.97 44.38
C VAL A 228 7.25 -5.55 45.51
N HIS A 229 6.34 -6.46 45.18
CA HIS A 229 5.49 -7.10 46.18
C HIS A 229 6.28 -7.98 47.16
N LEU A 230 7.24 -8.78 46.65
CA LEU A 230 8.09 -9.62 47.49
C LEU A 230 8.98 -8.81 48.43
N GLN A 231 9.56 -7.71 47.94
CA GLN A 231 10.32 -6.78 48.76
C GLN A 231 9.45 -6.09 49.81
N SER A 232 8.21 -5.71 49.47
CA SER A 232 7.26 -5.14 50.44
C SER A 232 6.89 -6.12 51.56
N LEU A 233 7.04 -7.44 51.33
CA LEU A 233 6.86 -8.47 52.36
C LEU A 233 8.12 -8.74 53.17
N GLY A 234 9.23 -8.04 52.88
CA GLY A 234 10.52 -8.23 53.53
C GLY A 234 11.26 -9.49 53.09
N LEU A 235 10.80 -10.19 52.05
CA LEU A 235 11.37 -11.46 51.58
C LEU A 235 12.54 -11.28 50.58
N GLY A 236 12.95 -10.05 50.32
CA GLY A 236 13.89 -9.70 49.24
C GLY A 236 15.31 -9.31 49.66
N ASN A 237 15.60 -9.21 50.97
CA ASN A 237 16.86 -8.62 51.48
C ASN A 237 17.63 -9.49 52.49
N ASP A 238 17.33 -10.79 52.59
CA ASP A 238 17.91 -11.66 53.63
C ASP A 238 19.38 -12.10 53.36
N ASP A 239 20.09 -11.51 52.38
CA ASP A 239 21.45 -11.93 52.00
C ASP A 239 22.58 -11.30 52.84
N ASP A 240 22.29 -10.50 53.87
CA ASP A 240 23.31 -9.69 54.57
C ASP A 240 23.86 -10.27 55.89
N HIS A 241 23.72 -11.57 56.17
CA HIS A 241 24.18 -12.14 57.45
C HIS A 241 24.97 -13.45 57.34
N SER A 242 26.04 -13.48 56.55
CA SER A 242 27.08 -14.52 56.70
C SER A 242 28.50 -14.07 56.35
N GLU A 243 28.97 -13.00 56.99
CA GLU A 243 30.41 -12.71 57.12
C GLU A 243 30.78 -12.51 58.61
N GLU A 244 30.52 -13.52 59.44
CA GLU A 244 31.21 -13.66 60.73
C GLU A 244 31.61 -15.14 60.90
N GLU A 245 32.82 -15.48 60.47
CA GLU A 245 33.65 -16.56 61.03
C GLU A 245 35.08 -16.29 60.53
N GLU A 246 35.76 -15.31 61.14
CA GLU A 246 36.79 -15.56 62.18
C GLU A 246 38.08 -16.18 61.60
N GLU A 247 38.99 -15.32 61.16
CA GLU A 247 40.43 -15.60 61.15
C GLU A 247 40.93 -15.70 62.60
N GLU A 248 41.15 -16.92 63.10
CA GLU A 248 42.03 -17.16 64.26
C GLU A 248 43.44 -17.51 63.76
N ASP A 249 44.38 -16.58 64.01
CA ASP A 249 45.86 -16.76 63.95
C ASP A 249 46.41 -17.14 65.35
#